data_AF-A0A7G2RZP1-F1
#
_entry.id   AF-A0A7G2RZP1-F1
#
_cell.length_a   1.000
_cell.length_b   1.000
_cell.length_c   1.000
_cell.angle_alpha   90.00
_cell.angle_beta   90.00
_cell.angle_gamma   90.00
#
_symmetry.space_group_name_H-M   'P 1'
#
loop_
_entity.id
_entity.type
_entity.pdbx_description
1 polymer ?
#
loop_
_entity_poly.entity_id
_entity_poly.type
_entity_poly.pdbx_seq_one_letter_code
_entity_poly.pdbx_strand_id
1 'polypeptide(L)'
;MTSSATTRAEKFVVRFPNGMRGEVAQAAGLSHRSMNAEIIARLQHSLSNWPATLPHGETAIPDGNEEAYLLERFRRLPAGKQQALLALLD
;
A
#
# COMPACT_ATOMS: atom_id res chain seq x y z
N MET A 1 24.39 39.05 -2.30
CA MET A 1 23.37 38.50 -1.39
C MET A 1 23.44 36.98 -1.48
N THR A 2 24.05 36.34 -0.50
CA THR A 2 24.25 34.89 -0.47
C THR A 2 23.00 34.23 0.12
N SER A 3 22.11 33.71 -0.72
CA SER A 3 20.96 32.92 -0.28
C SER A 3 21.46 31.65 0.38
N SER A 4 21.31 31.60 1.70
CA SER A 4 21.61 30.48 2.58
C SER A 4 20.97 29.20 2.05
N ALA A 5 21.81 28.22 1.72
CA ALA A 5 21.43 26.86 1.40
C ALA A 5 20.88 26.15 2.65
N THR A 6 19.72 26.59 3.14
CA THR A 6 18.95 25.86 4.14
C THR A 6 18.23 24.69 3.45
N THR A 7 19.02 23.64 3.19
CA THR A 7 18.62 22.23 3.08
C THR A 7 17.29 21.91 2.36
N ARG A 8 17.37 21.78 1.03
CA ARG A 8 17.02 20.59 0.20
C ARG A 8 15.76 19.72 0.48
N ALA A 9 14.83 20.13 1.33
CA ALA A 9 13.64 19.35 1.65
C ALA A 9 12.38 19.94 1.01
N GLU A 10 11.66 19.12 0.26
CA GLU A 10 10.37 19.49 -0.35
C GLU A 10 9.27 19.44 0.72
N LYS A 11 8.37 20.43 0.70
CA LYS A 11 7.25 20.53 1.65
C LYS A 11 5.93 20.26 0.93
N PHE A 12 5.17 19.31 1.45
CA PHE A 12 3.81 19.01 1.00
C PHE A 12 2.83 19.12 2.17
N VAL A 13 1.70 19.82 1.97
CA VAL A 13 0.68 20.01 3.01
C VAL A 13 -0.48 19.03 2.77
N VAL A 14 -0.71 18.13 3.73
CA VAL A 14 -1.77 17.11 3.67
C VAL A 14 -2.95 17.51 4.55
N ARG A 15 -4.17 17.24 4.07
CA ARG A 15 -5.39 17.28 4.90
C ARG A 15 -5.77 15.86 5.28
N PHE A 16 -5.75 15.55 6.57
CA PHE A 16 -6.18 14.24 7.05
C PHE A 16 -7.69 14.16 7.20
N PRO A 17 -8.29 12.97 6.95
CA PRO A 17 -9.64 12.65 7.40
C PRO A 17 -9.78 12.80 8.91
N ASN A 18 -11.02 12.88 9.39
CA ASN A 18 -11.30 12.95 10.82
C ASN A 18 -10.71 11.72 11.55
N GLY A 19 -10.18 11.92 12.76
CA GLY A 19 -9.55 10.88 13.58
C GLY A 19 -8.12 10.49 13.19
N MET A 20 -7.77 10.50 11.89
CA MET A 20 -6.48 9.99 11.40
C MET A 20 -5.27 10.72 12.01
N ARG A 21 -5.37 12.02 12.32
CA ARG A 21 -4.27 12.74 13.00
C ARG A 21 -3.96 12.15 14.39
N GLY A 22 -5.01 11.72 15.12
CA GLY A 22 -4.87 11.10 16.43
C GLY A 22 -4.19 9.73 16.35
N GLU A 23 -4.57 8.93 15.35
CA GLU A 23 -3.93 7.63 15.08
C GLU A 23 -2.44 7.80 14.75
N VAL A 24 -2.09 8.78 13.92
CA VAL A 24 -0.68 9.10 13.60
C VAL A 24 0.08 9.56 14.86
N ALA A 25 -0.56 10.36 15.73
CA ALA A 25 0.07 10.80 16.97
C ALA A 25 0.35 9.63 17.93
N GLN A 26 -0.60 8.69 18.06
CA GLN A 26 -0.43 7.49 18.87
C GLN A 26 0.70 6.61 18.32
N ALA A 27 0.70 6.34 17.02
CA ALA A 27 1.75 5.57 16.36
C ALA A 27 3.13 6.19 16.53
N ALA A 28 3.23 7.52 16.37
CA ALA A 28 4.48 8.24 16.57
C ALA A 28 4.99 8.14 18.02
N GLY A 29 4.08 8.17 19.00
CA GLY A 29 4.39 7.96 20.42
C GLY A 29 4.96 6.57 20.70
N LEU A 30 4.36 5.53 20.14
CA LEU A 30 4.83 4.14 20.24
C LEU A 30 6.18 3.93 19.57
N SER A 31 6.42 4.59 18.44
CA SER A 31 7.67 4.53 17.68
C SER A 31 8.77 5.47 18.22
N HIS A 32 8.50 6.23 19.29
CA HIS A 32 9.39 7.27 19.83
C HIS A 32 9.86 8.30 18.77
N ARG A 33 8.96 8.71 17.88
CA ARG A 33 9.21 9.64 16.77
C ARG A 33 8.29 10.85 16.83
N SER A 34 8.66 11.92 16.13
CA SER A 34 7.69 12.98 15.84
C SER A 34 6.64 12.49 14.84
N MET A 35 5.44 13.08 14.84
CA MET A 35 4.42 12.76 13.83
C MET A 35 4.95 12.88 12.40
N ASN A 36 5.79 13.89 12.13
CA ASN A 36 6.39 14.06 10.81
C ASN A 36 7.32 12.88 10.47
N ALA A 37 8.20 12.49 11.39
CA ALA A 37 9.09 11.35 11.18
C ALA A 37 8.33 10.03 11.00
N GLU A 38 7.21 9.84 11.69
CA GLU A 38 6.33 8.67 11.53
C GLU A 38 5.64 8.66 10.16
N ILE A 39 5.09 9.80 9.71
CA ILE A 39 4.49 9.93 8.38
C ILE A 39 5.52 9.58 7.30
N ILE A 40 6.71 10.17 7.39
CA ILE A 40 7.79 9.93 6.42
C ILE A 40 8.22 8.45 6.44
N ALA A 41 8.36 7.84 7.61
CA ALA A 41 8.73 6.43 7.73
C ALA A 41 7.68 5.50 7.09
N ARG A 42 6.38 5.76 7.31
CA ARG A 42 5.29 5.01 6.68
C ARG A 42 5.28 5.18 5.16
N LEU A 43 5.49 6.40 4.68
CA LEU A 43 5.58 6.68 3.24
C LEU A 43 6.78 5.95 2.61
N GLN A 44 7.96 6.00 3.23
CA GLN A 44 9.13 5.27 2.74
C GLN A 44 8.87 3.76 2.70
N HIS A 45 8.33 3.19 3.77
CA HIS A 45 7.99 1.77 3.80
C HIS A 45 6.97 1.39 2.71
N SER A 46 5.94 2.21 2.50
CA SER A 46 4.94 2.00 1.44
C SER A 46 5.56 2.07 0.05
N LEU A 47 6.41 3.06 -0.22
CA LEU A 47 7.04 3.27 -1.52
C LEU A 47 8.12 2.22 -1.82
N SER A 48 8.91 1.81 -0.82
CA SER A 48 9.93 0.77 -0.99
C SER A 48 9.34 -0.62 -1.21
N ASN A 49 8.19 -0.90 -0.63
CA ASN A 49 7.46 -2.15 -0.82
C ASN A 49 6.38 -2.06 -1.90
N TRP A 50 6.35 -0.95 -2.64
CA TRP A 50 5.39 -0.79 -3.73
C TRP A 50 5.75 -1.73 -4.87
N PRO A 51 4.81 -2.55 -5.37
CA PRO A 51 5.12 -3.50 -6.42
C PRO A 51 5.51 -2.75 -7.71
N ALA A 52 6.62 -3.15 -8.34
CA ALA A 52 7.14 -2.52 -9.56
C ALA A 52 6.13 -2.54 -10.71
N THR A 53 5.27 -3.57 -10.70
CA THR A 53 4.02 -3.59 -11.44
C THR A 53 2.91 -3.48 -10.40
N LEU A 54 2.21 -2.35 -10.36
CA LEU A 54 0.85 -2.36 -9.83
C LEU A 54 0.13 -3.54 -10.53
N PRO A 55 -0.60 -4.41 -9.82
CA PRO A 55 -1.51 -5.31 -10.51
C PRO A 55 -2.37 -4.39 -11.38
N HIS A 56 -2.10 -4.42 -12.69
CA HIS A 56 -2.81 -3.65 -13.68
C HIS A 56 -4.22 -4.08 -13.50
N GLY A 57 -5.07 -3.24 -12.89
CA GLY A 57 -6.34 -3.63 -12.28
C GLY A 57 -6.85 -4.90 -12.92
N GLU A 58 -6.54 -6.05 -12.30
CA GLU A 58 -6.71 -7.35 -12.93
C GLU A 58 -8.20 -7.61 -12.89
N THR A 59 -8.91 -6.89 -13.78
CA THR A 59 -10.36 -6.76 -13.91
C THR A 59 -11.02 -6.66 -12.55
N ALA A 60 -11.46 -5.45 -12.15
CA ALA A 60 -12.46 -5.31 -11.10
C ALA A 60 -13.46 -6.47 -11.26
N ILE A 61 -13.52 -7.38 -10.28
CA ILE A 61 -14.32 -8.57 -10.43
C ILE A 61 -15.74 -8.05 -10.66
N PRO A 62 -16.39 -8.36 -11.80
CA PRO A 62 -17.68 -7.78 -12.09
C PRO A 62 -18.66 -8.18 -10.99
N ASP A 63 -19.25 -7.15 -10.36
CA ASP A 63 -20.19 -7.29 -9.25
C ASP A 63 -21.31 -8.27 -9.63
N GLY A 64 -21.55 -9.28 -8.79
CA GLY A 64 -22.58 -10.30 -9.01
C GLY A 64 -22.20 -11.51 -9.88
N ASN A 65 -20.96 -11.60 -10.40
CA ASN A 65 -20.49 -12.80 -11.13
C ASN A 65 -19.07 -13.25 -10.72
N GLU A 66 -18.74 -13.03 -9.45
CA GLU A 66 -17.39 -13.18 -8.92
C GLU A 66 -16.91 -14.63 -8.93
N GLU A 67 -17.78 -15.58 -8.56
CA GLU A 67 -17.45 -17.01 -8.53
C GLU A 67 -17.12 -17.57 -9.91
N ALA A 68 -17.93 -17.26 -10.93
CA ALA A 68 -17.70 -17.74 -12.29
C ALA A 68 -16.40 -17.16 -12.87
N TYR A 69 -16.13 -15.89 -12.59
CA TYR A 69 -14.88 -15.23 -13.00
C TYR A 69 -13.66 -15.87 -12.34
N LEU A 70 -13.71 -16.15 -11.04
CA LEU A 70 -12.61 -16.79 -10.30
C LEU A 70 -12.38 -18.23 -10.77
N LEU A 71 -13.45 -19.00 -11.03
CA LEU A 71 -13.34 -20.37 -11.55
C LEU A 71 -12.74 -20.40 -12.96
N GLU A 72 -13.17 -19.52 -13.86
CA GLU A 72 -12.60 -19.41 -15.21
C GLU A 72 -11.12 -19.04 -15.14
N ARG A 73 -10.75 -18.09 -14.27
CA ARG A 73 -9.36 -17.69 -14.06
C ARG A 73 -8.52 -18.84 -13.49
N PHE A 74 -9.04 -19.58 -12.52
CA PHE A 74 -8.40 -20.76 -11.95
C PHE A 74 -8.15 -21.83 -13.03
N ARG A 75 -9.15 -22.12 -13.88
CA ARG A 75 -9.03 -23.11 -14.96
C ARG A 75 -7.97 -22.76 -16.00
N ARG A 76 -7.70 -21.47 -16.21
CA ARG A 76 -6.66 -20.97 -17.15
C ARG A 76 -5.25 -20.99 -16.55
N LEU A 77 -5.09 -21.22 -15.24
CA LEU A 77 -3.77 -21.30 -14.63
C LEU A 77 -3.04 -22.60 -15.03
N PRO A 78 -1.70 -22.59 -15.15
CA PRO A 78 -0.91 -23.81 -15.28
C PRO A 78 -1.15 -24.77 -14.11
N ALA A 79 -1.10 -26.08 -14.37
CA ALA A 79 -1.40 -27.12 -13.38
C ALA A 79 -0.62 -26.96 -12.06
N GLY A 80 0.67 -26.60 -12.13
CA GLY A 80 1.48 -26.37 -10.92
C GLY A 80 0.99 -25.19 -10.06
N LYS A 81 0.45 -24.14 -10.68
CA LYS A 81 -0.14 -23.00 -9.96
C LYS A 81 -1.52 -23.36 -9.40
N GLN A 82 -2.31 -24.15 -10.12
CA GLN A 82 -3.61 -24.66 -9.62
C GLN A 82 -3.41 -25.50 -8.36
N GLN A 83 -2.47 -26.45 -8.39
CA GLN A 83 -2.17 -27.32 -7.25
C GLN A 83 -1.65 -26.53 -6.05
N ALA A 84 -0.75 -25.56 -6.27
CA ALA A 84 -0.25 -24.71 -5.20
C ALA A 84 -1.38 -23.88 -4.54
N LEU A 85 -2.34 -23.42 -5.33
CA LEU A 85 -3.47 -22.62 -4.82
C LEU A 85 -4.47 -23.49 -4.05
N LEU A 86 -4.74 -24.72 -4.50
CA LEU A 86 -5.55 -25.69 -3.75
C LEU A 86 -4.89 -26.06 -2.42
N ALA A 87 -3.57 -26.30 -2.42
CA ALA A 87 -2.82 -26.66 -1.21
C ALA A 87 -2.75 -25.53 -0.15
N LEU A 88 -3.04 -24.28 -0.53
CA LEU A 88 -3.13 -23.15 0.40
C LEU A 88 -4.53 -22.99 1.01
N LEU A 89 -5.55 -23.66 0.44
CA LEU A 89 -6.93 -23.62 0.90
C LEU A 89 -7.30 -24.80 1.82
N ASP A 90 -6.49 -25.88 1.79
CA ASP A 90 -6.51 -26.98 2.76
C ASP A 90 -5.85 -26.56 4.09
#